data_AF-A0A7I9VM37-F1
#
_entry.id   AF-A0A7I9VM37-F1
#
_cell.length_a   1.000
_cell.length_b   1.000
_cell.length_c   1.000
_cell.angle_alpha   90.00
_cell.angle_beta   90.00
_cell.angle_gamma   90.00
#
_symmetry.space_group_name_H-M   'P 1'
#
loop_
_entity.id
_entity.type
_entity.pdbx_description
1 polymer ?
#
loop_
_entity_poly.entity_id
_entity_poly.type
_entity_poly.pdbx_seq_one_letter_code
_entity_poly.pdbx_strand_id
1 'polypeptide(L)'
;MGKVNNRVDAIRKAYRDALEAARDRPSAEAWAKLLAAGKELSLLQEPRAGRPGRRGRRASSAPPTIHDLEPETESRPEPELRPNSEVEMGTLD
;
A
#
# COMPACT_ATOMS: atom_id res chain seq x y z
N MET A 1 31.42 9.93 -2.10
CA MET A 1 30.32 9.03 -1.70
C MET A 1 29.77 9.30 -0.28
N GLY A 2 30.49 9.92 0.66
CA GLY A 2 30.01 10.08 2.05
C GLY A 2 28.78 10.98 2.29
N LYS A 3 28.49 11.97 1.43
CA LYS A 3 27.37 12.93 1.66
C LYS A 3 25.98 12.30 1.51
N VAL A 4 25.84 11.27 0.66
CA VAL A 4 24.57 10.58 0.43
C VAL A 4 24.27 9.65 1.61
N ASN A 5 25.29 8.95 2.12
CA ASN A 5 25.16 8.08 3.29
C ASN A 5 24.70 8.89 4.51
N ASN A 6 25.31 10.06 4.75
CA ASN A 6 24.91 10.95 5.84
C ASN A 6 23.44 11.39 5.75
N ARG A 7 22.91 11.62 4.54
CA ARG A 7 21.50 11.99 4.34
C ARG A 7 20.56 10.81 4.64
N VAL A 8 20.89 9.63 4.15
CA VAL A 8 20.10 8.41 4.41
C VAL A 8 20.08 8.09 5.91
N ASP A 9 21.22 8.21 6.58
CA ASP A 9 21.32 7.97 8.03
C ASP A 9 20.53 9.00 8.84
N ALA A 10 20.56 10.28 8.43
CA ALA A 10 19.75 11.33 9.04
C ALA A 10 18.24 11.05 8.90
N ILE A 11 17.79 10.60 7.72
CA ILE A 11 16.38 10.26 7.48
C ILE A 11 15.96 9.01 8.26
N ARG A 12 16.81 7.98 8.34
CA ARG A 12 16.53 6.80 9.20
C ARG A 12 16.41 7.18 10.67
N LYS A 13 17.27 8.08 11.15
CA LYS A 13 17.20 8.60 12.52
C LYS A 13 15.89 9.36 12.74
N ALA A 14 15.55 10.28 11.85
CA ALA A 14 14.30 11.04 11.94
C ALA A 14 13.05 10.14 11.94
N TYR A 15 13.05 9.06 11.14
CA TYR A 15 11.96 8.08 11.12
C TYR A 15 11.82 7.35 12.46
N ARG A 16 12.94 6.91 13.06
CA ARG A 16 12.93 6.24 14.38
C ARG A 16 12.46 7.17 15.49
N ASP A 17 12.99 8.39 15.52
CA ASP A 17 12.61 9.42 16.51
C ASP A 17 11.11 9.74 16.40
N ALA A 18 10.56 9.81 15.18
CA ALA A 18 9.13 10.01 14.95
C ALA A 18 8.27 8.80 15.34
N LEU A 19 8.77 7.58 15.14
CA LEU A 19 8.09 6.34 15.52
C LEU A 19 7.97 6.24 17.05
N GLU A 20 9.05 6.56 17.77
CA GLU A 20 9.08 6.59 19.23
C GLU A 20 8.13 7.67 19.76
N ALA A 21 8.17 8.89 19.20
CA ALA A 21 7.25 9.95 19.58
C ALA A 21 5.77 9.58 19.35
N ALA A 22 5.44 8.90 18.24
CA ALA A 22 4.09 8.44 17.96
C ALA A 22 3.65 7.29 18.89
N ARG A 23 4.59 6.45 19.33
CA ARG A 23 4.34 5.37 20.29
C ARG A 23 4.11 5.91 21.71
N ASP A 24 4.93 6.85 22.15
CA ASP A 24 4.87 7.43 23.49
C ASP A 24 3.69 8.40 23.63
N ARG A 25 3.46 9.22 22.60
CA ARG A 25 2.40 10.24 22.56
C ARG A 25 1.70 10.20 21.20
N PRO A 26 0.77 9.26 21.00
CA PRO A 26 0.01 9.17 19.76
C PRO A 26 -0.80 10.45 19.56
N SER A 27 -0.38 11.25 18.58
CA SER A 27 -1.02 12.51 18.21
C SER A 27 -1.00 12.64 16.68
N ALA A 28 -1.95 13.40 16.13
CA ALA A 28 -2.02 13.64 14.70
C ALA A 28 -0.69 14.22 14.14
N GLU A 29 -0.03 15.09 14.91
CA GLU A 29 1.26 15.66 14.53
C GLU A 29 2.39 14.63 14.54
N ALA A 30 2.42 13.72 15.52
CA ALA A 30 3.41 12.65 15.58
C ALA A 30 3.24 11.66 14.41
N TRP A 31 2.02 11.28 14.09
CA TRP A 31 1.72 10.45 12.92
C TRP A 31 2.07 11.16 11.60
N ALA A 32 1.79 12.46 11.48
CA ALA A 32 2.17 13.24 10.30
C ALA A 32 3.69 13.28 10.09
N LYS A 33 4.47 13.47 11.16
CA LYS A 33 5.95 13.43 11.13
C LYS A 33 6.47 12.06 10.74
N LEU A 34 5.89 10.99 11.30
CA LEU A 34 6.26 9.61 10.95
C LEU A 34 6.02 9.31 9.47
N LEU A 35 4.84 9.68 8.95
CA LEU A 35 4.49 9.47 7.55
C LEU A 35 5.37 10.29 6.60
N ALA A 36 5.71 11.53 6.95
CA ALA A 36 6.63 12.35 6.17
C ALA A 36 8.04 11.73 6.10
N ALA A 37 8.58 11.30 7.23
CA ALA A 37 9.88 10.62 7.29
C ALA A 37 9.88 9.27 6.52
N GLY A 38 8.77 8.53 6.59
CA GLY A 38 8.59 7.28 5.84
C GLY A 38 8.60 7.49 4.32
N LYS A 39 7.97 8.56 3.82
CA LYS A 39 8.01 8.93 2.40
C LYS A 39 9.42 9.23 1.93
N GLU A 40 10.18 10.02 2.69
CA GLU A 40 11.57 10.32 2.37
C GLU A 40 12.44 9.05 2.35
N LEU A 41 12.21 8.13 3.28
CA LEU A 41 12.93 6.86 3.34
C LEU A 41 12.60 5.95 2.14
N SER A 42 11.35 5.95 1.68
CA SER A 42 10.91 5.19 0.50
C SER A 42 11.55 5.74 -0.79
N LEU A 43 11.57 7.07 -0.95
CA LEU A 43 12.19 7.73 -2.11
C LEU A 43 13.70 7.45 -2.24
N LEU A 44 14.37 7.14 -1.13
CA LEU A 44 15.78 6.76 -1.10
C LEU A 44 16.01 5.27 -1.42
N GLN A 45 15.05 4.41 -1.10
CA GLN A 45 15.14 2.96 -1.30
C GLN A 45 14.67 2.51 -2.67
N GLU A 46 13.79 3.28 -3.32
CA GLU A 46 13.33 2.97 -4.66
C GLU A 46 14.50 3.16 -5.66
N PRO A 47 15.03 2.08 -6.26
CA PRO A 47 16.19 2.16 -7.12
C PRO A 47 15.77 2.72 -8.47
N ARG A 48 15.49 4.03 -8.54
CA ARG A 48 15.31 4.85 -9.75
C ARG A 48 14.74 4.04 -10.93
N ALA A 49 13.60 3.37 -10.72
CA ALA A 49 12.89 2.68 -11.78
C ALA A 49 12.30 3.77 -12.68
N GLY A 50 13.01 4.08 -13.77
CA GLY A 50 12.47 4.87 -14.87
C GLY A 50 12.49 6.39 -14.63
N ARG A 51 13.58 7.02 -15.08
CA ARG A 51 13.62 8.28 -15.85
C ARG A 51 12.27 9.03 -15.94
N PRO A 52 12.16 10.31 -15.51
CA PRO A 52 10.96 11.13 -15.75
C PRO A 52 10.86 11.45 -17.25
N GLY A 53 10.29 10.50 -17.99
CA GLY A 53 9.96 10.60 -19.40
C GLY A 53 8.72 11.46 -19.55
N ARG A 54 8.93 12.71 -19.94
CA ARG A 54 8.00 13.58 -20.68
C ARG A 54 6.76 12.84 -21.23
N ARG A 55 5.63 12.94 -20.52
CA ARG A 55 4.22 12.86 -20.98
C ARG A 55 3.43 12.67 -19.68
N GLY A 56 2.71 13.64 -19.13
CA GLY A 56 1.82 14.59 -19.77
C GLY A 56 0.49 14.46 -19.03
N ARG A 57 -0.01 15.60 -18.52
CA ARG A 57 -1.34 15.80 -17.89
C ARG A 57 -1.50 15.41 -16.42
N ARG A 58 -1.30 16.45 -15.59
CA ARG A 58 -2.25 17.00 -14.60
C ARG A 58 -2.80 16.07 -13.51
N ALA A 59 -2.47 16.47 -12.28
CA ALA A 59 -3.27 16.36 -11.05
C ALA A 59 -3.52 14.94 -10.51
N SER A 60 -2.70 14.54 -9.54
CA SER A 60 -3.11 13.64 -8.46
C SER A 60 -2.26 13.92 -7.22
N SER A 61 -2.43 15.14 -6.69
CA SER A 61 -2.12 15.47 -5.29
C SER A 61 -3.43 15.39 -4.48
N ALA A 62 -4.21 14.33 -4.69
CA ALA A 62 -5.32 13.99 -3.82
C ALA A 62 -4.79 12.95 -2.82
N PRO A 63 -5.07 13.09 -1.51
CA PRO A 63 -4.83 12.00 -0.59
C PRO A 63 -5.67 10.78 -1.04
N PRO A 64 -5.15 9.55 -0.93
CA PRO A 64 -5.92 8.36 -1.27
C PRO A 64 -7.21 8.33 -0.42
N THR A 65 -8.35 8.25 -1.11
CA THR A 65 -9.67 8.09 -0.47
C THR A 65 -9.85 6.61 -0.12
N ILE A 66 -10.67 6.29 0.88
CA ILE A 66 -10.96 4.92 1.36
C ILE A 66 -11.35 3.94 0.22
N HIS A 67 -11.90 4.46 -0.88
CA HIS A 67 -12.24 3.68 -2.08
C HIS A 67 -11.04 3.13 -2.88
N ASP A 68 -9.83 3.64 -2.66
CA ASP A 68 -8.60 3.16 -3.33
C ASP A 68 -7.95 1.98 -2.57
N LEU A 69 -8.55 1.59 -1.44
CA LEU A 69 -8.14 0.48 -0.58
C LEU A 69 -9.13 -0.67 -0.59
N GLU A 70 -10.04 -0.76 -1.57
CA GLU A 70 -10.76 -2.02 -1.82
C GLU A 70 -9.67 -3.06 -2.11
N PRO A 71 -9.40 -4.02 -1.20
CA PRO A 71 -8.60 -5.16 -1.60
C PRO A 71 -9.37 -5.81 -2.75
N GLU A 72 -8.67 -6.19 -3.82
CA GLU A 72 -9.20 -7.15 -4.78
C GLU A 72 -9.41 -8.49 -4.06
N THR A 73 -10.38 -8.53 -3.15
CA THR A 73 -10.96 -9.75 -2.65
C THR A 73 -11.76 -10.31 -3.80
N GLU A 74 -11.26 -11.45 -4.28
CA GLU A 74 -12.12 -12.55 -4.70
C GLU A 74 -12.47 -12.59 -6.19
N SER A 75 -11.44 -12.74 -7.03
CA SER A 75 -11.54 -13.66 -8.18
C SER A 75 -11.61 -15.10 -7.67
N ARG A 76 -12.73 -15.45 -7.03
CA ARG A 76 -13.14 -16.83 -6.79
C ARG A 76 -14.19 -17.13 -7.85
N PRO A 77 -13.93 -18.01 -8.85
CA PRO A 77 -15.00 -18.43 -9.74
C PRO A 77 -16.08 -19.09 -8.87
N GLU A 78 -17.31 -18.58 -9.00
CA GLU A 78 -18.49 -19.08 -8.30
C GLU A 78 -18.60 -20.60 -8.48
N PRO A 79 -18.82 -21.38 -7.40
CA PRO A 79 -19.41 -22.69 -7.59
C PRO A 79 -20.85 -22.45 -8.06
N GLU A 80 -21.13 -22.70 -9.34
CA GLU A 80 -22.49 -22.79 -9.87
C GLU A 80 -23.30 -23.70 -8.94
N LEU A 81 -24.14 -23.08 -8.11
CA LEU A 81 -25.20 -23.74 -7.36
C LEU A 81 -26.21 -24.24 -8.39
N ARG A 82 -25.98 -25.43 -8.95
CA ARG A 82 -27.03 -26.13 -9.69
C ARG A 82 -28.10 -26.57 -8.68
N PRO A 83 -29.34 -26.06 -8.76
CA PRO A 83 -30.41 -26.53 -7.90
C PRO A 83 -30.70 -28.00 -8.20
N ASN A 84 -30.85 -28.80 -7.15
CA ASN A 84 -31.28 -30.20 -7.23
C ASN A 84 -32.65 -30.27 -7.93
N SER A 85 -32.64 -30.58 -9.23
CA SER A 85 -33.80 -31.07 -9.96
C SER A 85 -33.61 -32.57 -10.20
N GLU A 86 -34.12 -33.34 -9.26
CA GLU A 86 -34.94 -34.54 -9.50
C GLU A 86 -34.84 -35.11 -10.93
N VAL A 87 -34.06 -36.19 -11.07
CA VAL A 87 -34.25 -37.15 -12.17
C VAL A 87 -34.40 -38.52 -11.52
N GLU A 88 -35.65 -38.82 -11.25
CA GLU A 88 -36.16 -40.17 -11.07
C GLU A 88 -35.95 -40.95 -12.39
N MET A 89 -34.96 -41.84 -12.43
CA MET A 89 -34.80 -42.95 -13.39
C MET A 89 -33.94 -43.99 -12.64
N GLY A 90 -34.48 -45.05 -12.04
CA GLY A 90 -35.17 -46.12 -12.75
C GLY A 90 -34.18 -47.26 -13.07
N THR A 91 -34.06 -48.21 -12.13
CA THR A 91 -33.79 -49.66 -12.30
C THR A 91 -32.65 -50.17 -13.20
N LEU A 92 -31.83 -51.10 -12.66
CA LEU A 92 -31.55 -52.41 -13.29
C LEU A 92 -30.71 -53.31 -12.36
N ASP A 93 -31.34 -54.31 -11.73
CA ASP A 93 -30.96 -55.73 -11.81
C ASP A 93 -32.19 -56.61 -11.51
#